data_AF-A0A964FMB6-F1
#
_entry.id   AF-A0A964FMB6-F1
#
_cell.length_a   1.000
_cell.length_b   1.000
_cell.length_c   1.000
_cell.angle_alpha   90.00
_cell.angle_beta   90.00
_cell.angle_gamma   90.00
#
_symmetry.space_group_name_H-M   'P 1'
#
loop_
_entity.id
_entity.type
_entity.pdbx_description
1 polymer ?
#
loop_
_entity_poly.entity_id
_entity_poly.type
_entity_poly.pdbx_seq_one_letter_code
_entity_poly.pdbx_strand_id
1 'polypeptide(L)'
;MNADTFDTATEIDYLMSNVDLSTATEEWIVKTYSKRNWVEVFYREAKGWLGLNEYQVRDETSLKRHFILVFCAYTFILWHTLTGGLRRTWANKPLNTFTQALEAFRTAISFRFVKWLNQNWDLLSAYKASLGLVWA
;
A
#
# COMPACT_ATOMS: atom_id res chain seq x y z
N MET A 1 -9.87 -26.95 4.53
CA MET A 1 -11.05 -27.83 4.69
C MET A 1 -11.58 -27.67 6.10
N ASN A 2 -12.90 -27.69 6.26
CA ASN A 2 -13.56 -27.56 7.56
C ASN A 2 -13.67 -28.90 8.32
N ALA A 3 -13.19 -29.99 7.72
CA ALA A 3 -13.15 -31.33 8.29
C ALA A 3 -11.95 -32.13 7.73
N ASP A 4 -11.60 -33.23 8.39
CA ASP A 4 -10.44 -34.08 8.06
C ASP A 4 -10.72 -35.08 6.91
N THR A 5 -11.99 -35.35 6.61
CA THR A 5 -12.39 -36.29 5.55
C THR A 5 -13.42 -35.68 4.61
N PHE A 6 -13.37 -36.09 3.34
CA PHE A 6 -14.24 -35.57 2.28
C PHE A 6 -15.72 -35.76 2.59
N ASP A 7 -16.11 -36.93 3.08
CA ASP A 7 -17.52 -37.28 3.35
C ASP A 7 -18.13 -36.49 4.52
N THR A 8 -17.30 -35.88 5.36
CA THR A 8 -17.75 -35.06 6.51
C THR A 8 -17.60 -33.55 6.25
N ALA A 9 -17.02 -33.16 5.12
CA ALA A 9 -16.80 -31.77 4.78
C ALA A 9 -18.06 -31.13 4.21
N THR A 10 -18.54 -30.06 4.86
CA THR A 10 -19.65 -29.23 4.38
C THR A 10 -19.23 -28.24 3.29
N GLU A 11 -17.95 -27.91 3.20
CA GLU A 11 -17.38 -27.03 2.18
C GLU A 11 -16.15 -27.68 1.56
N ILE A 12 -16.15 -27.77 0.23
CA ILE A 12 -15.11 -28.42 -0.56
C ILE A 12 -14.58 -27.42 -1.57
N ASP A 13 -13.30 -27.08 -1.44
CA ASP A 13 -12.62 -26.17 -2.35
C ASP A 13 -12.04 -26.94 -3.54
N TYR A 14 -12.45 -26.57 -4.75
CA TYR A 14 -11.86 -27.09 -5.99
C TYR A 14 -10.81 -26.11 -6.51
N LEU A 15 -9.54 -26.50 -6.44
CA LEU A 15 -8.40 -25.70 -6.91
C LEU A 15 -7.87 -26.30 -8.22
N MET A 16 -7.75 -25.46 -9.24
CA MET A 16 -7.24 -25.84 -10.55
C MET A 16 -6.01 -25.01 -10.90
N SER A 17 -5.04 -25.63 -11.57
CA SER A 17 -3.82 -24.96 -12.04
C SER A 17 -3.45 -25.47 -13.42
N ASN A 18 -2.81 -24.61 -14.22
CA ASN A 18 -2.20 -24.96 -15.49
C ASN A 18 -0.73 -25.36 -15.36
N VAL A 19 -0.22 -25.47 -14.12
CA VAL A 19 1.16 -25.88 -13.82
C VAL A 19 1.28 -27.40 -13.90
N ASP A 20 2.41 -27.89 -14.39
CA ASP A 20 2.68 -29.32 -14.51
C ASP A 20 2.65 -30.03 -13.14
N LEU A 21 2.22 -31.30 -13.16
CA LEU A 21 2.09 -32.17 -11.98
C LEU A 21 3.41 -32.36 -11.23
N SER A 22 4.55 -32.27 -11.92
CA SER A 22 5.88 -32.35 -11.29
C SER A 22 6.15 -31.20 -10.31
N THR A 23 5.46 -30.05 -10.50
CA THR A 23 5.63 -28.85 -9.68
C THR A 23 4.40 -28.56 -8.83
N ALA A 24 3.19 -28.85 -9.34
CA ALA A 24 1.91 -28.59 -8.68
C ALA A 24 1.56 -29.68 -7.66
N THR A 25 2.44 -29.90 -6.68
CA THR A 25 2.13 -30.77 -5.54
C THR A 25 0.97 -30.20 -4.71
N GLU A 26 0.28 -31.04 -3.95
CA GLU A 26 -0.84 -30.62 -3.09
C GLU A 26 -0.43 -29.48 -2.14
N GLU A 27 0.73 -29.62 -1.48
CA GLU A 27 1.27 -28.57 -0.61
C GLU A 27 1.53 -27.27 -1.38
N TRP A 28 2.09 -27.36 -2.58
CA TRP A 28 2.36 -26.19 -3.42
C TRP A 28 1.08 -25.46 -3.80
N ILE A 29 0.03 -26.19 -4.17
CA ILE A 29 -1.29 -25.62 -4.53
C ILE A 29 -1.86 -24.87 -3.32
N VAL A 30 -1.91 -25.50 -2.15
CA VAL A 30 -2.46 -24.90 -0.92
C VAL A 30 -1.64 -23.68 -0.49
N LYS A 31 -0.31 -23.77 -0.51
CA LYS A 31 0.60 -22.67 -0.13
C LYS A 31 0.55 -21.50 -1.11
N THR A 32 0.31 -21.77 -2.38
CA THR A 32 0.17 -20.73 -3.39
C THR A 32 -1.19 -20.04 -3.27
N TYR A 33 -2.26 -20.82 -3.13
CA TYR A 33 -3.61 -20.28 -2.97
C TYR A 33 -3.77 -19.49 -1.67
N SER A 34 -3.11 -19.89 -0.57
CA SER A 34 -3.19 -19.16 0.70
C SER A 34 -2.68 -17.71 0.60
N LYS A 35 -1.76 -17.42 -0.33
CA LYS A 35 -1.29 -16.06 -0.59
C LYS A 35 -2.36 -15.16 -1.22
N ARG A 36 -3.42 -15.72 -1.81
CA ARG A 36 -4.52 -14.97 -2.42
C ARG A 36 -5.13 -13.96 -1.45
N ASN A 37 -5.30 -14.34 -0.17
CA ASN A 37 -5.94 -13.49 0.84
C ASN A 37 -5.22 -12.13 1.02
N TRP A 38 -3.96 -12.03 0.62
CA TRP A 38 -3.22 -10.77 0.68
C TRP A 38 -3.84 -9.65 -0.16
N VAL A 39 -4.53 -9.99 -1.25
CA VAL A 39 -5.26 -8.98 -2.06
C VAL A 39 -6.38 -8.31 -1.25
N GLU A 40 -7.05 -9.05 -0.37
CA GLU A 40 -8.11 -8.53 0.50
C GLU A 40 -7.54 -7.62 1.59
N VAL A 41 -6.37 -7.98 2.13
CA VAL A 41 -5.63 -7.13 3.06
C VAL A 41 -5.26 -5.81 2.39
N PHE A 42 -4.71 -5.85 1.18
CA PHE A 42 -4.43 -4.67 0.38
C PHE A 42 -5.69 -3.81 0.19
N TYR A 43 -6.81 -4.38 -0.27
CA TYR A 43 -8.01 -3.59 -0.51
C TYR A 43 -8.56 -2.94 0.75
N ARG A 44 -8.52 -3.64 1.90
CA ARG A 44 -8.95 -3.10 3.18
C ARG A 44 -8.10 -1.90 3.59
N GLU A 45 -6.79 -2.02 3.46
CA GLU A 45 -5.85 -0.97 3.86
C GLU A 45 -5.86 0.22 2.88
N ALA A 46 -5.88 -0.05 1.58
CA ALA A 46 -5.89 0.97 0.54
C ALA A 46 -7.20 1.78 0.54
N LYS A 47 -8.36 1.12 0.68
CA LYS A 47 -9.65 1.82 0.81
C LYS A 47 -9.74 2.54 2.15
N GLY A 48 -9.31 1.91 3.24
CA GLY A 48 -9.45 2.47 4.59
C GLY A 48 -8.52 3.65 4.89
N TRP A 49 -7.29 3.66 4.36
CA TRP A 49 -6.26 4.61 4.80
C TRP A 49 -5.59 5.42 3.69
N LEU A 50 -5.67 4.96 2.44
CA LEU A 50 -5.05 5.62 1.28
C LEU A 50 -6.07 6.24 0.32
N GLY A 51 -7.36 6.17 0.65
CA GLY A 51 -8.41 6.83 -0.14
C GLY A 51 -8.64 6.20 -1.51
N LEU A 52 -8.45 4.89 -1.67
CA LEU A 52 -8.66 4.21 -2.96
C LEU A 52 -10.06 4.46 -3.54
N ASN A 53 -11.08 4.60 -2.68
CA ASN A 53 -12.47 4.89 -3.03
C ASN A 53 -12.88 6.36 -2.79
N GLU A 54 -11.94 7.24 -2.45
CA GLU A 54 -12.20 8.65 -2.13
C GLU A 54 -11.96 9.60 -3.32
N TYR A 55 -11.61 9.06 -4.49
CA TYR A 55 -11.44 9.85 -5.71
C TYR A 55 -12.74 10.59 -6.05
N GLN A 56 -12.65 11.90 -6.29
CA GLN A 56 -13.80 12.73 -6.65
C GLN A 56 -13.86 13.02 -8.17
N VAL A 57 -12.80 12.69 -8.89
CA VAL A 57 -12.66 13.04 -10.31
C VAL A 57 -13.34 11.97 -11.18
N ARG A 58 -14.14 12.40 -12.16
CA ARG A 58 -14.87 11.51 -13.09
C ARG A 58 -14.11 11.16 -14.37
N ASP A 59 -13.03 11.87 -14.66
CA ASP A 59 -12.18 11.62 -15.83
C ASP A 59 -11.36 10.32 -15.66
N GLU A 60 -11.35 9.49 -16.70
CA GLU A 60 -10.69 8.17 -16.69
C GLU A 60 -9.17 8.29 -16.47
N THR A 61 -8.53 9.27 -17.10
CA THR A 61 -7.08 9.47 -16.97
C THR A 61 -6.72 9.85 -15.54
N SER A 62 -7.50 10.75 -14.95
CA SER A 62 -7.33 11.18 -13.56
C SER A 62 -7.58 10.03 -12.58
N LEU A 63 -8.58 9.18 -12.85
CA LEU A 63 -8.85 7.98 -12.06
C LEU A 63 -7.66 7.01 -12.09
N LYS A 64 -7.11 6.73 -13.27
CA LYS A 64 -5.92 5.88 -13.43
C LYS A 64 -4.72 6.44 -12.67
N ARG A 65 -4.49 7.75 -12.76
CA ARG A 65 -3.41 8.44 -12.00
C ARG A 65 -3.60 8.30 -10.50
N HIS A 66 -4.82 8.51 -9.99
CA HIS A 66 -5.14 8.32 -8.58
C HIS A 66 -4.82 6.90 -8.13
N PHE A 67 -5.28 5.89 -8.88
CA PHE A 67 -4.97 4.49 -8.56
C PHE A 67 -3.47 4.24 -8.54
N ILE A 68 -2.73 4.65 -9.57
CA ILE A 68 -1.27 4.49 -9.62
C ILE A 68 -0.61 5.10 -8.37
N LEU A 69 -1.01 6.30 -7.96
CA LEU A 69 -0.47 6.94 -6.76
C LEU A 69 -0.80 6.16 -5.47
N VAL A 70 -2.02 5.64 -5.33
CA VAL A 70 -2.40 4.80 -4.19
C VAL A 70 -1.58 3.51 -4.15
N PHE A 71 -1.44 2.82 -5.29
CA PHE A 71 -0.62 1.62 -5.40
C PHE A 71 0.85 1.92 -5.08
N CYS A 72 1.42 2.98 -5.64
CA CYS A 72 2.79 3.41 -5.34
C CYS A 72 2.98 3.70 -3.86
N ALA A 73 2.09 4.46 -3.23
CA ALA A 73 2.16 4.76 -1.80
C ALA A 73 2.10 3.47 -0.96
N TYR A 74 1.17 2.56 -1.28
CA TYR A 74 1.02 1.30 -0.57
C TYR A 74 2.28 0.43 -0.65
N THR A 75 2.80 0.20 -1.86
CA THR A 75 4.02 -0.58 -2.09
C THR A 75 5.22 0.06 -1.40
N PHE A 76 5.33 1.39 -1.43
CA PHE A 76 6.43 2.10 -0.78
C PHE A 76 6.41 1.94 0.75
N ILE A 77 5.23 2.08 1.37
CA ILE A 77 5.06 1.89 2.81
C ILE A 77 5.38 0.45 3.22
N LEU A 78 4.88 -0.53 2.46
CA LEU A 78 5.17 -1.94 2.72
C LEU A 78 6.65 -2.26 2.58
N TRP A 79 7.28 -1.81 1.50
CA TRP A 79 8.70 -2.02 1.28
C TRP A 79 9.54 -1.47 2.44
N HIS A 80 9.23 -0.27 2.91
CA HIS A 80 9.89 0.31 4.07
C HIS A 80 9.62 -0.42 5.39
N THR A 81 8.45 -1.03 5.52
CA THR A 81 8.10 -1.86 6.69
C THR A 81 8.90 -3.15 6.70
N LEU A 82 9.04 -3.80 5.54
CA LEU A 82 9.79 -5.05 5.36
C LEU A 82 11.31 -4.87 5.47
N THR A 83 11.84 -3.79 4.90
CA THR A 83 13.29 -3.47 4.95
C THR A 83 13.69 -2.79 6.25
N GLY A 84 12.72 -2.35 7.07
CA GLY A 84 12.97 -1.62 8.30
C GLY A 84 13.42 -0.17 8.09
N GLY A 85 13.32 0.38 6.87
CA GLY A 85 13.80 1.74 6.56
C GLY A 85 13.08 2.89 7.29
N LEU A 86 11.94 2.62 7.94
CA LEU A 86 11.26 3.58 8.84
C LEU A 86 11.67 3.42 10.31
N ARG A 87 12.17 2.23 10.69
CA ARG A 87 12.57 1.93 12.08
C ARG A 87 13.86 2.70 12.40
N ARG A 88 13.99 3.17 13.65
CA ARG A 88 15.14 3.93 14.18
C ARG A 88 15.31 5.36 13.65
N THR A 89 14.85 5.68 12.44
CA THR A 89 14.91 7.05 11.91
C THR A 89 13.61 7.82 12.13
N TRP A 90 12.46 7.19 11.92
CA TRP A 90 11.14 7.85 11.98
C TRP A 90 10.17 7.22 12.98
N ALA A 91 10.59 6.14 13.65
CA ALA A 91 9.85 5.52 14.74
C ALA A 91 10.78 4.81 15.72
N ASN A 92 10.57 5.09 17.01
CA ASN A 92 11.16 4.34 18.13
C ASN A 92 10.26 3.19 18.60
N LYS A 93 8.97 3.22 18.24
CA LYS A 93 8.00 2.16 18.50
C LYS A 93 8.05 1.08 17.41
N PRO A 94 7.69 -0.18 17.72
CA PRO A 94 7.53 -1.20 16.69
C PRO A 94 6.44 -0.80 15.70
N LEU A 95 6.72 -1.04 14.42
CA LEU A 95 5.78 -0.84 13.31
C LEU A 95 5.32 -2.23 12.87
N ASN A 96 4.26 -2.72 13.50
CA ASN A 96 3.72 -4.08 13.30
C ASN A 96 2.46 -4.07 12.44
N THR A 97 1.74 -2.93 12.40
CA THR A 97 0.56 -2.76 11.55
C THR A 97 0.83 -1.77 10.43
N PHE A 98 0.06 -1.88 9.34
CA PHE A 98 0.13 -0.93 8.24
C PHE A 98 -0.14 0.51 8.70
N THR A 99 -1.09 0.71 9.60
CA THR A 99 -1.45 2.03 10.14
C THR A 99 -0.30 2.71 10.87
N GLN A 100 0.46 1.95 11.67
CA GLN A 100 1.65 2.46 12.36
C GLN A 100 2.74 2.83 11.35
N ALA A 101 2.95 1.99 10.32
CA ALA A 101 3.90 2.28 9.26
C ALA A 101 3.51 3.53 8.45
N LEU A 102 2.22 3.69 8.14
CA LEU A 102 1.67 4.86 7.48
C LEU A 102 1.87 6.13 8.32
N GLU A 103 1.67 6.07 9.63
CA GLU A 103 1.91 7.19 10.56
C GLU A 103 3.39 7.62 10.54
N ALA A 104 4.31 6.66 10.62
CA ALA A 104 5.75 6.93 10.53
C ALA A 104 6.12 7.50 9.15
N PHE A 105 5.55 6.96 8.08
CA PHE A 105 5.75 7.44 6.72
C PHE A 105 5.25 8.88 6.54
N ARG A 106 4.02 9.19 6.98
CA ARG A 106 3.46 10.55 6.93
C ARG A 106 4.34 11.54 7.69
N THR A 107 4.80 11.16 8.88
CA THR A 107 5.76 11.95 9.66
C THR A 107 7.04 12.22 8.86
N ALA A 108 7.63 11.18 8.28
CA ALA A 108 8.85 11.30 7.47
C ALA A 108 8.68 12.26 6.29
N ILE A 109 7.58 12.13 5.54
CA ILE A 109 7.27 13.00 4.41
C ILE A 109 7.05 14.44 4.87
N SER A 110 6.30 14.68 5.94
CA SER A 110 6.06 16.03 6.47
C SER A 110 7.37 16.74 6.83
N PHE A 111 8.27 16.09 7.58
CA PHE A 111 9.55 16.70 7.94
C PHE A 111 10.46 16.91 6.72
N ARG A 112 10.49 15.97 5.77
CA ARG A 112 11.24 16.14 4.51
C ARG A 112 10.68 17.28 3.68
N PHE A 113 9.36 17.42 3.62
CA PHE A 113 8.70 18.50 2.90
C PHE A 113 9.00 19.86 3.54
N VAL A 114 8.89 19.99 4.86
CA VAL A 114 9.27 21.23 5.57
C VAL A 114 10.75 21.58 5.34
N LYS A 115 11.64 20.59 5.43
CA LYS A 115 13.06 20.79 5.13
C LYS A 115 13.27 21.28 3.71
N TRP A 116 12.61 20.65 2.73
CA TRP A 116 12.69 21.04 1.33
C TRP A 116 12.16 22.47 1.12
N LEU A 117 11.02 22.82 1.72
CA LEU A 117 10.45 24.17 1.66
C LEU A 117 11.43 25.23 2.17
N ASN A 118 12.05 24.98 3.32
CA ASN A 118 13.03 25.91 3.89
C ASN A 118 14.26 26.08 3.00
N GLN A 119 14.64 25.05 2.24
CA GLN A 119 15.79 25.07 1.33
C GLN A 119 15.48 25.67 -0.05
N ASN A 120 14.20 25.72 -0.43
CA ASN A 120 13.73 26.11 -1.76
C ASN A 120 12.68 27.24 -1.64
N TRP A 121 12.83 28.08 -0.64
CA TRP A 121 11.89 29.16 -0.34
C TRP A 121 11.79 30.15 -1.51
N ASP A 122 12.94 30.46 -2.11
CA ASP A 122 13.09 31.28 -3.31
C ASP A 122 12.29 30.72 -4.50
N LEU A 123 12.37 29.41 -4.77
CA LEU A 123 11.60 28.76 -5.83
C LEU A 123 10.10 28.83 -5.57
N LEU A 124 9.69 28.58 -4.31
CA LEU A 124 8.28 28.70 -3.92
C LEU A 124 7.77 30.12 -4.10
N SER A 125 8.54 31.11 -3.63
CA SER A 125 8.26 32.53 -3.80
C SER A 125 8.13 32.90 -5.28
N ALA A 126 9.09 32.52 -6.12
CA ALA A 126 9.04 32.78 -7.55
C ALA A 126 7.78 32.17 -8.21
N TYR A 127 7.44 30.92 -7.86
CA TYR A 127 6.22 30.28 -8.34
C TYR A 127 4.96 31.03 -7.89
N LYS A 128 4.84 31.42 -6.62
CA LYS A 128 3.68 32.18 -6.11
C LYS A 128 3.57 33.55 -6.77
N ALA A 129 4.68 34.26 -6.98
CA ALA A 129 4.70 35.53 -7.70
C ALA A 129 4.24 35.36 -9.16
N SER A 130 4.62 34.25 -9.83
CA SER A 130 4.17 33.96 -11.20
C SER A 130 2.64 33.76 -11.30
N LEU A 131 1.98 33.41 -10.20
CA LEU A 131 0.52 33.33 -10.08
C LEU A 131 -0.13 34.68 -9.72
N GLY A 132 0.64 35.77 -9.64
CA GLY A 132 0.18 37.09 -9.22
C GLY A 132 -0.12 37.22 -7.73
N LEU A 133 0.35 36.28 -6.91
CA LEU A 133 0.12 36.28 -5.47
C LEU A 133 1.26 37.00 -4.74
N VAL A 134 0.90 37.79 -3.73
CA VAL A 134 1.84 38.51 -2.85
C VAL A 134 1.71 37.93 -1.44
N TRP A 135 2.81 37.85 -0.70
CA TRP A 135 2.85 37.39 0.69
C TRP A 135 3.56 38.43 1.56
N ALA A 136 3.06 38.62 2.79
CA ALA A 136 3.58 39.54 3.79
C ALA A 136 4.54 38.84 4.77
#